data_AF-A0A7Y2JK87-F1
#
_entry.id   AF-A0A7Y2JK87-F1
#
_cell.length_a   1.000
_cell.length_b   1.000
_cell.length_c   1.000
_cell.angle_alpha   90.00
_cell.angle_beta   90.00
_cell.angle_gamma   90.00
#
_symmetry.space_group_name_H-M   'P 1'
#
loop_
_entity.id
_entity.type
_entity.pdbx_description
1 polymer ?
#
loop_
_entity_poly.entity_id
_entity_poly.type
_entity_poly.pdbx_seq_one_letter_code
_entity_poly.pdbx_strand_id
1 'polypeptide(L)' 'MSVLSAPYMHDEAAAFAHVEGILWADGPVCPHCGVVDRAYRLEGVRTKPSKKNPEGKERHGLWKCRECRKQFTV' A
#
# COMPACT_ATOMS: atom_id res chain seq x y z
N MET A 1 9.59 -14.99 -20.81
CA MET A 1 8.20 -14.73 -20.38
C MET A 1 7.98 -13.23 -20.35
N SER A 2 6.81 -12.75 -20.75
CA SER A 2 6.51 -11.31 -20.78
C SER A 2 6.39 -10.77 -19.35
N VAL A 3 6.91 -9.55 -19.12
CA VAL A 3 6.76 -8.81 -17.85
C VAL A 3 5.29 -8.59 -17.50
N LEU A 4 4.41 -8.55 -18.51
CA LEU A 4 2.97 -8.38 -18.35
C LEU A 4 2.27 -9.62 -17.79
N SER A 5 2.92 -10.79 -17.80
CA SER A 5 2.37 -12.04 -17.24
C SER A 5 2.67 -12.20 -15.75
N ALA A 6 3.39 -11.26 -15.15
CA ALA A 6 3.75 -11.33 -13.75
C ALA A 6 2.52 -11.14 -12.85
N PRO A 7 2.43 -11.83 -11.69
CA PRO A 7 1.25 -11.77 -10.82
C PRO A 7 0.96 -10.35 -10.31
N TYR A 8 2.00 -9.53 -10.12
CA TYR A 8 1.85 -8.13 -9.71
C TYR A 8 1.23 -7.20 -10.77
N MET A 9 1.02 -7.67 -12.01
CA MET A 9 0.30 -6.94 -13.06
C MET A 9 -1.20 -7.21 -13.06
N HIS A 10 -1.66 -8.23 -12.32
CA HIS A 10 -3.06 -8.68 -12.32
C HIS A 10 -3.71 -8.62 -10.94
N ASP A 11 -2.90 -8.66 -9.88
CA ASP A 11 -3.37 -8.59 -8.50
C ASP A 11 -2.89 -7.29 -7.83
N GLU A 12 -3.84 -6.54 -7.27
CA GLU A 12 -3.52 -5.25 -6.63
C GLU A 12 -2.65 -5.42 -5.38
N ALA A 13 -2.85 -6.47 -4.58
CA ALA A 13 -2.03 -6.71 -3.39
C ALA A 13 -0.59 -7.09 -3.77
N ALA A 14 -0.43 -7.92 -4.81
CA ALA A 14 0.89 -8.26 -5.35
C ALA A 14 1.58 -7.06 -6.01
N ALA A 15 0.82 -6.14 -6.63
CA ALA A 15 1.34 -4.89 -7.18
C ALA A 15 1.97 -4.02 -6.08
N PHE A 16 1.25 -3.79 -4.99
CA PHE A 16 1.77 -3.00 -3.87
C PHE A 16 2.98 -3.67 -3.22
N ALA A 17 2.93 -4.98 -2.97
CA ALA A 17 4.07 -5.71 -2.40
C ALA A 17 5.32 -5.61 -3.28
N HIS A 18 5.16 -5.64 -4.60
CA HIS A 18 6.28 -5.51 -5.53
C HIS A 18 6.89 -4.11 -5.50
N VAL A 19 6.06 -3.06 -5.56
CA VAL A 19 6.53 -1.66 -5.53
C VAL A 19 7.16 -1.33 -4.17
N GLU A 20 6.54 -1.76 -3.07
CA GLU A 20 7.09 -1.60 -1.72
C GLU A 20 8.47 -2.26 -1.58
N GLY A 21 8.65 -3.46 -2.12
CA GLY A 21 9.95 -4.14 -2.11
C GLY A 21 11.05 -3.41 -2.90
N ILE A 22 10.68 -2.65 -3.93
CA ILE A 22 11.61 -1.84 -4.72
C ILE A 22 11.90 -0.50 -4.01
N LEU A 23 10.85 0.18 -3.55
CA LEU A 23 10.97 1.55 -3.04
C LEU A 23 11.53 1.60 -1.62
N TRP A 24 11.25 0.58 -0.82
CA TRP A 24 11.57 0.50 0.60
C TRP A 24 12.39 -0.74 0.93
N ALA A 25 13.38 -1.06 0.08
CA ALA A 25 14.32 -2.15 0.34
C ALA A 25 15.01 -2.01 1.71
N ASP A 26 15.30 -0.76 2.12
CA ASP A 26 15.94 -0.42 3.40
C ASP A 26 14.94 0.07 4.48
N GLY A 27 13.64 -0.06 4.23
CA GLY A 27 12.56 0.29 5.17
C GLY A 27 11.64 1.43 4.71
N PRO A 28 10.46 1.55 5.33
CA PRO A 28 9.42 2.47 4.89
C PRO A 28 9.77 3.92 5.23
N VAL A 29 9.86 4.77 4.21
CA VAL A 29 10.12 6.21 4.36
C VAL A 29 8.82 6.99 4.24
N CYS A 30 8.52 7.85 5.21
CA CYS A 30 7.35 8.71 5.16
C CYS A 30 7.56 9.91 4.22
N PRO A 31 6.78 10.07 3.13
CA PRO A 31 6.93 11.19 2.19
C PRO A 31 6.55 12.56 2.79
N HIS A 32 5.84 12.58 3.92
CA HIS A 32 5.40 13.84 4.54
C HIS A 32 6.42 14.44 5.50
N CYS A 33 7.22 13.62 6.18
CA CYS A 33 8.12 14.07 7.24
C CYS A 33 9.53 13.51 7.14
N GLY A 34 9.79 12.61 6.17
CA GLY A 34 11.11 12.02 5.94
C GLY A 34 11.54 10.99 6.98
N VAL A 35 10.71 10.69 7.99
CA VAL A 35 11.07 9.67 8.98
C VAL A 35 11.16 8.29 8.32
N VAL A 36 12.24 7.60 8.62
CA VAL A 36 12.53 6.24 8.14
C VAL A 36 12.12 5.24 9.22
N ASP A 37 11.52 4.13 8.81
CA ASP A 37 11.22 2.97 9.66
C ASP A 37 10.33 3.29 10.88
N ARG A 38 9.48 4.31 10.75
CA ARG A 38 8.45 4.66 11.75
C ARG A 38 7.05 4.68 11.17
N ALA A 39 6.85 4.06 10.02
CA ALA A 39 5.52 3.85 9.46
C ALA A 39 5.06 2.42 9.74
N TYR A 40 3.74 2.25 9.90
CA TYR A 40 3.11 0.94 10.04
C TYR A 40 2.02 0.78 8.98
N ARG A 41 1.82 -0.47 8.54
CA ARG A 41 0.79 -0.81 7.57
C ARG A 41 -0.59 -0.78 8.21
N LEU A 42 -1.56 -0.24 7.48
CA LEU A 42 -2.98 -0.26 7.85
C LEU A 42 -3.69 -1.35 7.06
N GLU A 43 -3.99 -2.46 7.72
CA GLU A 43 -4.73 -3.60 7.15
C GLU A 43 -6.25 -3.43 7.37
N GLY A 44 -7.05 -4.04 6.49
CA GLY A 44 -8.52 -4.05 6.64
C GLY A 44 -9.23 -2.73 6.34
N VAL A 45 -8.53 -1.73 5.78
CA VAL A 45 -9.17 -0.46 5.39
C VAL A 45 -9.97 -0.67 4.12
N ARG A 46 -11.29 -0.64 4.24
CA ARG A 46 -12.21 -0.77 3.11
C ARG A 46 -12.80 0.57 2.71
N THR A 47 -13.06 0.74 1.42
CA THR A 47 -13.87 1.84 0.89
C THR A 47 -15.33 1.68 1.30
N LYS A 48 -16.12 2.77 1.19
CA LYS A 48 -17.54 2.71 1.52
C LYS A 48 -18.26 1.69 0.62
N PRO A 49 -19.18 0.89 1.17
CA PRO A 49 -20.06 0.03 0.39
C PRO A 49 -20.68 0.77 -0.80
N SER A 50 -20.69 0.11 -1.95
CA SER A 50 -21.30 0.62 -3.18
C SER A 50 -22.11 -0.48 -3.86
N LYS A 51 -23.01 -0.12 -4.79
CA LYS A 51 -23.77 -1.11 -5.58
C LYS A 51 -22.88 -2.14 -6.29
N LYS A 52 -21.67 -1.75 -6.66
CA LYS A 52 -20.70 -2.62 -7.36
C LYS A 52 -19.89 -3.50 -6.39
N ASN A 53 -19.65 -3.00 -5.17
CA ASN A 53 -18.92 -3.70 -4.11
C ASN A 53 -19.69 -3.57 -2.79
N PRO A 54 -20.58 -4.53 -2.48
CA PRO A 54 -21.47 -4.47 -1.31
C PRO A 54 -20.72 -4.38 0.02
N GLU A 55 -19.55 -5.01 0.12
CA GLU A 55 -18.73 -4.99 1.34
C GLU A 55 -17.66 -3.89 1.36
N GLY A 56 -17.59 -3.06 0.32
CA GLY A 56 -16.48 -2.15 0.10
C GLY A 56 -15.25 -2.85 -0.47
N LYS A 57 -14.45 -2.11 -1.24
CA LYS A 57 -13.18 -2.60 -1.79
C LYS A 57 -12.06 -2.38 -0.78
N GLU A 58 -11.24 -3.39 -0.54
CA GLU A 58 -10.04 -3.26 0.29
C GLU A 58 -9.03 -2.30 -0.34
N ARG A 59 -8.42 -1.45 0.49
CA ARG A 59 -7.38 -0.49 0.10
C ARG A 59 -6.03 -1.06 0.50
N HIS A 60 -5.36 -1.70 -0.45
CA HIS A 60 -4.01 -2.20 -0.29
C HIS A 60 -2.97 -1.06 -0.28
N GLY A 61 -1.76 -1.36 0.22
CA GLY A 61 -0.62 -0.42 0.20
C GLY A 61 -0.74 0.79 1.11
N LEU A 62 -1.60 0.71 2.13
CA LEU A 62 -1.91 1.83 3.01
C LEU A 62 -0.97 1.86 4.21
N TRP A 63 -0.28 2.98 4.41
CA TRP A 63 0.65 3.17 5.51
C TRP A 63 0.29 4.39 6.33
N LYS A 64 0.65 4.35 7.60
CA LYS A 64 0.52 5.50 8.49
C LYS A 64 1.83 5.73 9.21
N CYS A 65 2.30 6.97 9.13
CA CYS A 65 3.48 7.39 9.86
C CYS A 65 3.12 7.55 11.34
N ARG A 66 3.96 7.01 12.24
CA ARG A 66 3.77 7.15 13.69
C ARG A 66 4.09 8.56 14.17
N GLU A 67 5.02 9.26 13.52
CA GLU A 67 5.50 10.57 13.92
C GLU A 67 4.53 11.68 13.49
N CYS A 68 4.34 11.87 12.18
CA CYS A 68 3.45 12.91 11.68
C CYS A 68 1.97 12.51 11.73
N ARG A 69 1.66 11.24 12.06
CA ARG A 69 0.31 10.65 12.13
C ARG A 69 -0.50 10.72 10.83
N LYS A 70 0.14 11.10 9.72
CA LYS A 70 -0.47 11.16 8.40
C LYS A 70 -0.43 9.79 7.72
N GLN A 71 -1.48 9.53 6.96
CA GLN A 71 -1.63 8.36 6.12
C GLN A 71 -1.02 8.64 4.74
N PHE A 72 -0.35 7.65 4.17
CA PHE A 72 0.21 7.71 2.83
C PHE A 72 0.13 6.33 2.17
N THR A 73 0.38 6.30 0.88
CA THR A 73 0.51 5.08 0.08
C THR A 73 1.84 5.14 -0.66
N VAL A 74 2.24 4.01 -1.24
CA VAL A 74 3.28 3.97 -2.26
C VAL A 74 2.68 4.29 -3.62
#